data_AF-X0UVT5-F1
#
_entry.id   AF-X0UVT5-F1
#
_cell.length_a   1.000
_cell.length_b   1.000
_cell.length_c   1.000
_cell.angle_alpha   90.00
_cell.angle_beta   90.00
_cell.angle_gamma   90.00
#
_symmetry.space_group_name_H-M   'P 1'
#
loop_
_entity.id
_entity.type
_entity.pdbx_description
1 polymer ?
#
loop_
_entity_poly.entity_id
_entity_poly.type
_entity_poly.pdbx_seq_one_letter_code
_entity_poly.pdbx_strand_id
1 'polypeptide(L)'
;PWVIFALIIVSIAFLEDINLSKKYPDKYAEYRKRTPFLIKLPKTLNLIASFPLRYILKKSFPETKKDVLKVVIFYGMIIIILSLLILLMLPLFYQ
;
A
#
# COMPACT_ATOMS: atom_id res chain seq x y z
N PRO A 1 -7.84 -12.47 11.27
CA PRO A 1 -8.57 -11.17 11.33
C PRO A 1 -7.71 -9.93 11.01
N TRP A 2 -6.44 -9.89 11.44
CA TRP A 2 -5.58 -8.69 11.36
C TRP A 2 -5.34 -8.14 9.94
N VAL A 3 -5.25 -9.00 8.93
CA VAL A 3 -5.03 -8.59 7.53
C VAL A 3 -6.16 -7.70 7.02
N ILE A 4 -7.40 -8.05 7.32
CA ILE A 4 -8.58 -7.29 6.90
C ILE A 4 -8.55 -5.89 7.54
N PHE A 5 -8.24 -5.81 8.84
CA PHE A 5 -8.10 -4.52 9.53
C PHE A 5 -6.99 -3.66 8.93
N ALA A 6 -5.82 -4.24 8.64
CA ALA A 6 -4.72 -3.51 8.01
C ALA A 6 -5.11 -2.98 6.62
N LEU A 7 -5.78 -3.79 5.80
CA LEU A 7 -6.27 -3.37 4.48
C LEU A 7 -7.29 -2.24 4.57
N ILE A 8 -8.20 -2.28 5.55
CA ILE A 8 -9.18 -1.21 5.79
C ILE A 8 -8.48 0.10 6.16
N ILE A 9 -7.56 0.07 7.13
CA ILE A 9 -6.83 1.27 7.58
C ILE A 9 -6.05 1.89 6.41
N VAL A 10 -5.33 1.07 5.65
CA VAL A 10 -4.57 1.53 4.47
C VAL A 10 -5.51 2.09 3.38
N SER A 11 -6.67 1.46 3.16
CA SER A 11 -7.67 1.95 2.21
C SER A 11 -8.18 3.34 2.58
N ILE A 12 -8.53 3.55 3.85
CA ILE A 12 -9.00 4.83 4.36
C ILE A 12 -7.90 5.88 4.22
N ALA A 13 -6.66 5.56 4.59
CA ALA A 13 -5.53 6.48 4.44
C ALA A 13 -5.33 6.93 2.98
N PHE A 14 -5.48 6.03 2.01
CA PHE A 14 -5.38 6.40 0.59
C PHE A 14 -6.53 7.29 0.13
N LEU A 15 -7.76 7.05 0.62
CA LEU A 15 -8.90 7.89 0.31
C LEU A 15 -8.76 9.30 0.91
N GLU A 16 -8.24 9.39 2.14
CA GLU A 16 -7.90 10.65 2.81
C GLU A 16 -6.87 11.44 2.00
N ASP A 17 -5.81 10.78 1.53
CA ASP A 17 -4.75 11.41 0.73
C ASP A 17 -5.24 11.92 -0.63
N ILE A 18 -6.17 11.20 -1.26
CA ILE A 18 -6.86 11.67 -2.47
C ILE A 18 -7.73 12.88 -2.15
N ASN A 19 -8.42 12.89 -1.01
CA ASN A 19 -9.26 14.01 -0.62
C ASN A 19 -8.43 15.27 -0.32
N LEU A 20 -7.32 15.12 0.41
CA LEU A 20 -6.41 16.22 0.75
C LEU A 20 -5.70 16.79 -0.48
N SER A 21 -5.28 15.94 -1.43
CA SER A 21 -4.68 16.40 -2.69
C SER A 21 -5.65 17.21 -3.55
N LYS A 22 -6.95 16.89 -3.51
CA LYS A 22 -7.98 17.68 -4.19
C LYS A 22 -8.31 18.97 -3.45
N LYS A 23 -8.35 18.94 -2.12
CA LYS A 23 -8.74 20.08 -1.28
C LYS A 23 -7.64 21.14 -1.18
N TYR A 24 -6.37 20.73 -1.23
CA TYR A 24 -5.22 21.61 -1.05
C TYR A 24 -4.09 21.30 -2.05
N PRO A 25 -4.29 21.52 -3.36
CA PRO A 25 -3.37 21.05 -4.39
C PRO A 25 -1.92 21.51 -4.17
N ASP A 26 -1.70 22.80 -3.93
CA ASP A 26 -0.33 23.33 -3.78
C ASP A 26 0.27 23.02 -2.40
N LYS A 27 -0.47 23.33 -1.32
CA LYS A 27 0.00 23.13 0.06
C LYS A 27 0.24 21.65 0.38
N TYR A 28 -0.66 20.77 -0.08
CA TYR A 28 -0.52 19.33 0.17
C TYR A 28 0.54 18.69 -0.73
N ALA A 29 0.73 19.19 -1.96
CA ALA A 29 1.85 18.75 -2.80
C ALA A 29 3.20 19.08 -2.15
N GLU A 30 3.34 20.27 -1.55
CA GLU A 30 4.56 20.64 -0.81
C GLU A 30 4.77 19.76 0.44
N TYR A 31 3.70 19.53 1.22
CA TYR A 31 3.73 18.62 2.37
C TYR A 31 4.17 17.20 1.97
N ARG A 32 3.56 16.63 0.92
CA ARG A 32 3.85 15.28 0.42
C ARG A 32 5.30 15.11 -0.04
N LYS A 33 5.97 16.17 -0.51
CA LYS A 33 7.40 16.12 -0.86
C LYS A 33 8.30 15.95 0.36
N ARG A 34 7.85 16.39 1.54
CA ARG A 34 8.63 16.39 2.79
C ARG A 34 8.31 15.21 3.70
N THR A 35 7.14 14.60 3.55
CA THR A 35 6.67 13.52 4.42
C THR A 35 6.26 12.26 3.64
N PRO A 36 6.71 11.06 4.05
CA PRO A 36 6.23 9.82 3.48
C PRO A 36 4.77 9.54 3.89
N PHE A 37 4.06 8.78 3.07
CA PHE A 37 2.60 8.59 3.16
C PHE A 37 2.12 7.87 4.43
N LEU A 38 2.79 6.80 4.87
CA LEU A 38 2.40 6.06 6.09
C LEU A 38 3.54 5.98 7.11
N ILE A 39 4.71 5.50 6.67
CA ILE A 39 5.85 5.25 7.56
C ILE A 39 7.11 5.79 6.89
N LYS A 40 8.01 6.37 7.69
CA LYS A 40 9.37 6.70 7.27
C LYS A 40 10.15 5.41 7.03
N LEU A 41 10.07 4.88 5.81
CA LEU A 41 10.88 3.74 5.38
C LEU A 41 12.25 4.24 4.86
N PRO A 42 13.34 3.48 5.10
CA PRO A 42 14.62 3.74 4.44
C PRO A 42 14.45 3.65 2.92
N LYS A 43 15.27 4.40 2.17
CA LYS A 43 15.10 4.61 0.72
C LYS A 43 14.97 3.31 -0.07
N THR A 44 15.68 2.25 0.32
CA THR A 44 15.66 0.92 -0.31
C THR A 44 14.30 0.23 -0.14
N LEU A 45 13.77 0.19 1.08
CA LEU A 45 12.46 -0.40 1.37
C LEU A 45 11.33 0.39 0.70
N ASN A 46 11.46 1.72 0.65
CA ASN A 46 10.50 2.55 -0.06
C ASN A 46 10.50 2.25 -1.57
N LEU A 47 11.66 1.97 -2.16
CA LEU A 47 11.75 1.59 -3.58
C LEU A 47 11.03 0.27 -3.84
N ILE A 48 11.26 -0.75 -3.00
CA ILE A 48 10.65 -2.07 -3.13
C ILE A 48 9.13 -2.00 -2.90
N ALA A 49 8.68 -1.25 -1.89
CA ALA A 49 7.25 -1.11 -1.59
C ALA A 49 6.51 -0.23 -2.61
N SER A 50 7.20 0.73 -3.25
CA SER A 50 6.59 1.59 -4.28
C SER A 50 6.66 0.99 -5.68
N PHE A 51 7.53 0.00 -5.92
CA PHE A 51 7.69 -0.63 -7.22
C PHE A 51 6.41 -1.33 -7.73
N PRO A 52 5.70 -2.15 -6.94
CA PRO A 52 4.43 -2.74 -7.37
C PRO A 52 3.34 -1.69 -7.61
N LEU A 53 3.29 -0.65 -6.76
CA LEU A 53 2.36 0.47 -6.96
C LEU A 53 2.58 1.15 -8.31
N ARG A 54 3.85 1.47 -8.63
CA ARG A 54 4.21 2.12 -9.90
C ARG A 54 3.91 1.23 -11.09
N TYR A 55 4.12 -0.08 -10.97
CA TYR A 55 3.81 -1.03 -12.03
C TYR A 55 2.30 -1.11 -12.31
N ILE A 56 1.46 -1.14 -11.27
CA ILE A 56 0.00 -1.29 -11.40
C ILE A 56 -0.67 0.01 -11.83
N LEU A 57 -0.24 1.14 -11.27
CA LEU A 57 -0.89 2.43 -11.46
C LEU A 57 -0.26 3.27 -12.58
N LYS A 58 0.95 2.91 -13.04
CA LYS A 58 1.80 3.75 -13.90
C LYS A 58 2.06 5.15 -13.33
N LYS A 59 1.79 5.32 -12.04
CA LYS A 59 1.85 6.57 -11.27
C LYS A 59 2.52 6.30 -9.93
N SER A 60 3.05 7.35 -9.32
CA SER A 60 3.69 7.24 -8.00
C SER A 60 2.69 7.00 -6.87
N PHE A 61 1.43 7.43 -7.03
CA PHE A 61 0.37 7.33 -6.01
C PHE A 61 -1.01 7.07 -6.63
N PRO A 62 -1.96 6.47 -5.88
CA PRO A 62 -3.35 6.37 -6.31
C PRO A 62 -4.03 7.74 -6.27
N GLU A 63 -4.77 8.07 -7.33
CA GLU A 63 -5.48 9.35 -7.47
C GLU A 63 -7.00 9.18 -7.49
N THR A 64 -7.46 7.97 -7.77
CA THR A 64 -8.88 7.64 -7.85
C THR A 64 -9.26 6.51 -6.91
N LYS A 65 -10.54 6.43 -6.53
CA LYS A 65 -11.07 5.32 -5.71
C LYS A 65 -10.82 3.95 -6.37
N LYS A 66 -10.82 3.90 -7.71
CA LYS A 66 -10.52 2.68 -8.47
C LYS A 66 -9.05 2.27 -8.31
N ASP A 67 -8.13 3.23 -8.24
CA ASP A 67 -6.72 2.96 -8.00
C ASP A 67 -6.48 2.38 -6.60
N VAL A 68 -7.15 2.95 -5.59
CA VAL A 68 -7.11 2.44 -4.21
C VAL A 68 -7.59 0.99 -4.18
N LEU A 69 -8.72 0.69 -4.81
CA LEU A 69 -9.26 -0.67 -4.86
C LEU A 69 -8.28 -1.66 -5.51
N LYS A 70 -7.66 -1.29 -6.63
CA LYS A 70 -6.64 -2.13 -7.30
C LYS A 70 -5.45 -2.41 -6.39
N VAL A 71 -4.93 -1.38 -5.72
CA VAL A 71 -3.80 -1.49 -4.80
C VAL A 71 -4.14 -2.43 -3.64
N VAL A 72 -5.31 -2.25 -3.02
CA VAL A 72 -5.77 -3.05 -1.87
C VAL A 72 -5.98 -4.51 -2.26
N ILE A 73 -6.60 -4.78 -3.41
CA ILE A 73 -6.78 -6.15 -3.91
C ILE A 73 -5.42 -6.80 -4.19
N PHE A 74 -4.52 -6.08 -4.85
CA PHE A 74 -3.21 -6.62 -5.21
C PHE A 74 -2.36 -6.96 -3.97
N TYR A 75 -2.22 -6.03 -3.03
CA TYR A 75 -1.50 -6.29 -1.78
C TYR A 75 -2.20 -7.35 -0.92
N GLY A 76 -3.53 -7.36 -0.91
CA GLY A 76 -4.31 -8.42 -0.27
C GLY A 76 -3.99 -9.80 -0.84
N MET A 77 -3.97 -9.95 -2.17
CA MET A 77 -3.61 -11.20 -2.84
C MET A 77 -2.18 -11.64 -2.50
N ILE A 78 -1.20 -10.72 -2.52
CA ILE A 78 0.18 -11.05 -2.14
C ILE A 78 0.23 -11.61 -0.71
N ILE A 79 -0.42 -10.94 0.23
CA ILE A 79 -0.42 -11.36 1.65
C ILE A 79 -1.11 -12.73 1.79
N ILE A 80 -2.22 -12.96 1.10
CA ILE A 80 -2.93 -14.25 1.12
C ILE A 80 -2.04 -15.36 0.54
N ILE A 81 -1.43 -15.15 -0.63
CA ILE A 81 -0.53 -16.12 -1.28
C ILE A 81 0.65 -16.44 -0.36
N LEU A 82 1.29 -15.43 0.22
CA LEU A 82 2.40 -15.62 1.15
C LEU A 82 1.95 -16.38 2.41
N SER A 83 0.76 -16.09 2.92
CA SER A 83 0.18 -16.81 4.08
C SER A 83 -0.06 -18.29 3.75
N LEU A 84 -0.60 -18.58 2.56
CA LEU A 84 -0.80 -19.95 2.08
C LEU A 84 0.52 -20.70 1.89
N LEU A 85 1.53 -20.03 1.32
CA LEU A 85 2.86 -20.61 1.13
C LEU A 85 3.50 -20.99 2.48
N ILE A 86 3.44 -20.09 3.47
CA ILE A 86 3.95 -20.36 4.81
C ILE A 86 3.23 -21.54 5.44
N LEU A 87 1.89 -21.58 5.34
CA LEU A 87 1.09 -22.68 5.88
C LEU A 87 1.46 -24.03 5.25
N LEU A 88 1.69 -24.05 3.94
CA LEU A 88 2.11 -25.25 3.20
C LEU A 88 3.53 -25.71 3.60
N MET A 89 4.44 -24.78 3.88
CA MET A 89 5.82 -25.11 4.25
C MET A 89 5.99 -25.48 5.72
N LEU A 90 5.11 -25.02 6.62
CA LEU A 90 5.17 -25.30 8.05
C LEU A 90 5.41 -26.78 8.42
N PRO A 91 4.68 -27.77 7.84
CA PRO A 91 4.86 -29.18 8.19
C PRO A 91 6.23 -29.76 7.78
N LEU A 92 6.95 -29.15 6.83
CA LEU A 92 8.30 -29.58 6.45
C LEU A 92 9.36 -29.22 7.51
N PHE A 93 9.07 -28.28 8.42
CA PHE A 93 9.99 -27.83 9.47
C PHE A 93 9.78 -28.51 10.82
N TYR A 94 8.68 -29.26 11.00
CA TYR A 94 8.31 -29.94 12.24
C TYR A 94 8.39 -31.47 12.15
N GLN A 95 9.05 -32.01 11.13
CA GLN A 95 9.48 -33.42 11.05
C GLN A 95 10.85 -33.58 11.72
#